data_AF-A0A6J4XV59-F1
#
_entry.id   AF-A0A6J4XV59-F1
#
_cell.length_a   1.000
_cell.length_b   1.000
_cell.length_c   1.000
_cell.angle_alpha   90.00
_cell.angle_beta   90.00
_cell.angle_gamma   90.00
#
_symmetry.space_group_name_H-M   'P 1'
#
loop_
_entity.id
_entity.type
_entity.pdbx_description
1 polymer ?
#
loop_
_entity_poly.entity_id
_entity_poly.type
_entity_poly.pdbx_seq_one_letter_code
_entity_poly.pdbx_strand_id
1 'polypeptide(L)'
;MLSAEESRQLFGVDLNGKGIQPVWVRVQNADALPYWLLSTGLDPDYFSPLESAYAFHGAFSGKTNAKIDEQFRVMAFGNPIVPDASVSGFIFTNRDEGTKVVDIDLIGYRATRYNLTGDPYVTDGYRAVLVFDRWPRSFLEIDKFDWEQPVSNRIERRPTP
;
A
#
# COMPACT_ATOMS: atom_id res chain seq x y z
N MET A 1 -13.39 -2.07 0.14
CA MET A 1 -13.13 -1.59 -1.24
C MET A 1 -14.04 -0.40 -1.51
N LEU A 2 -13.65 0.53 -2.39
CA LEU A 2 -14.50 1.69 -2.71
C LEU A 2 -15.65 1.28 -3.64
N SER A 3 -16.85 1.73 -3.34
CA SER A 3 -17.98 1.75 -4.27
C SER A 3 -17.72 2.70 -5.45
N ALA A 4 -18.51 2.56 -6.52
CA ALA A 4 -18.44 3.49 -7.66
C ALA A 4 -18.70 4.95 -7.24
N GLU A 5 -19.55 5.15 -6.24
CA GLU A 5 -19.88 6.48 -5.73
C GLU A 5 -18.73 7.07 -4.91
N GLU A 6 -18.17 6.30 -3.96
CA GLU A 6 -16.98 6.73 -3.20
C GLU A 6 -15.79 7.00 -4.11
N SER A 7 -15.62 6.19 -5.17
CA SER A 7 -14.60 6.40 -6.19
C SER A 7 -14.74 7.76 -6.87
N ARG A 8 -15.96 8.13 -7.30
CA ARG A 8 -16.22 9.44 -7.93
C ARG A 8 -16.00 10.59 -6.95
N GLN A 9 -16.37 10.41 -5.69
CA GLN A 9 -16.16 11.42 -4.66
C GLN A 9 -14.67 11.65 -4.36
N LEU A 10 -13.87 10.59 -4.31
CA LEU A 10 -12.46 10.66 -3.96
C LEU A 10 -11.52 10.96 -5.13
N PHE A 11 -11.83 10.45 -6.33
CA PHE A 11 -10.96 10.53 -7.51
C PHE A 11 -11.58 11.31 -8.68
N GLY A 12 -12.85 11.71 -8.58
CA GLY A 12 -13.57 12.36 -9.68
C GLY A 12 -14.00 11.40 -10.81
N VAL A 13 -13.65 10.11 -10.70
CA VAL A 13 -13.88 9.08 -11.71
C VAL A 13 -14.29 7.75 -11.09
N ASP A 14 -14.92 6.88 -11.88
CA ASP A 14 -15.29 5.53 -11.46
C ASP A 14 -14.20 4.52 -11.82
N LEU A 15 -13.39 4.16 -10.81
CA LEU A 15 -12.29 3.20 -10.92
C LEU A 15 -12.77 1.78 -11.22
N ASN A 16 -13.91 1.40 -10.66
CA ASN A 16 -14.45 0.05 -10.79
C ASN A 16 -14.78 -0.29 -12.24
N GLY A 17 -15.25 0.69 -13.02
CA GLY A 17 -15.52 0.56 -14.44
C GLY A 17 -14.27 0.36 -15.32
N LYS A 18 -13.08 0.58 -14.77
CA LYS A 18 -11.79 0.34 -15.45
C LYS A 18 -11.05 -0.90 -14.92
N GLY A 19 -11.69 -1.69 -14.06
CA GLY A 19 -11.03 -2.83 -13.44
C GLY A 19 -9.93 -2.44 -12.45
N ILE A 20 -9.92 -1.19 -11.99
CA ILE A 20 -8.95 -0.69 -11.00
C ILE A 20 -9.62 -0.73 -9.64
N GLN A 21 -8.94 -1.32 -8.66
CA GLN A 21 -9.38 -1.38 -7.28
C GLN A 21 -8.38 -0.66 -6.38
N PRO A 22 -8.71 0.53 -5.85
CA PRO A 22 -7.86 1.23 -4.91
C PRO A 22 -7.93 0.60 -3.51
N VAL A 23 -6.78 0.33 -2.91
CA VAL A 23 -6.62 -0.14 -1.52
C VAL A 23 -5.98 0.98 -0.72
N TRP A 24 -6.69 1.48 0.30
CA TRP A 24 -6.12 2.47 1.22
C TRP A 24 -5.29 1.75 2.28
N VAL A 25 -4.04 2.18 2.43
CA VAL A 25 -3.09 1.63 3.39
C VAL A 25 -2.60 2.75 4.30
N ARG A 26 -2.45 2.44 5.58
CA ARG A 26 -1.74 3.28 6.55
C ARG A 26 -0.72 2.44 7.27
N VAL A 27 0.52 2.90 7.27
CA VAL A 27 1.63 2.31 8.02
C VAL A 27 2.08 3.31 9.08
N GLN A 28 2.28 2.83 10.31
CA GLN A 28 2.90 3.60 11.38
C GLN A 28 4.24 2.96 11.71
N ASN A 29 5.31 3.75 11.58
CA ASN A 29 6.65 3.33 11.92
C ASN A 29 7.01 3.84 13.32
N ALA A 30 7.16 2.91 14.26
CA ALA A 30 7.61 3.19 15.63
C ALA A 30 9.07 2.73 15.87
N ASP A 31 9.81 2.45 14.79
CA ASP A 31 11.22 2.06 14.82
C ASP A 31 12.11 3.28 14.52
N ALA A 32 13.41 3.14 14.77
CA ALA A 32 14.44 4.14 14.50
C ALA A 32 14.95 4.12 13.04
N LEU A 33 14.47 3.19 12.21
CA LEU A 33 14.89 3.03 10.81
C LEU A 33 13.73 3.30 9.84
N PRO A 34 13.99 3.88 8.66
CA PRO A 34 12.98 4.06 7.64
C PRO A 34 12.61 2.72 6.97
N TYR A 35 11.35 2.62 6.56
CA TYR A 35 10.82 1.50 5.80
C TYR A 35 10.26 1.96 4.45
N TRP A 36 10.30 1.07 3.46
CA TRP A 36 9.59 1.23 2.19
C TRP A 36 8.56 0.13 2.07
N LEU A 37 7.34 0.51 1.74
CA LEU A 37 6.30 -0.45 1.37
C LEU A 37 6.47 -0.84 -0.10
N LEU A 38 6.52 -2.13 -0.38
CA LEU A 38 6.58 -2.66 -1.73
C LEU A 38 5.17 -2.94 -2.27
N SER A 39 4.71 -2.14 -3.24
CA SER A 39 3.38 -2.29 -3.83
C SER A 39 3.17 -3.62 -4.53
N THR A 40 4.24 -4.27 -4.99
CA THR A 40 4.22 -5.61 -5.60
C THR A 40 3.79 -6.71 -4.64
N GLY A 41 3.95 -6.52 -3.33
CA GLY A 41 3.38 -7.43 -2.34
C GLY A 41 1.86 -7.37 -2.33
N LEU A 42 1.28 -6.18 -2.54
CA LEU A 42 -0.17 -6.02 -2.53
C LEU A 42 -0.83 -6.62 -3.76
N ASP A 43 -0.21 -6.42 -4.92
CA ASP A 43 -0.66 -6.95 -6.20
C ASP A 43 0.56 -6.99 -7.14
N PRO A 44 0.97 -8.15 -7.66
CA PRO A 44 2.10 -8.24 -8.58
C PRO A 44 1.87 -7.46 -9.88
N ASP A 45 0.60 -7.27 -10.25
CA ASP A 45 0.16 -6.53 -11.44
C ASP A 45 -0.38 -5.13 -11.06
N TYR A 46 0.11 -4.55 -9.95
CA TYR A 46 -0.20 -3.18 -9.50
C TYR A 46 -0.01 -2.14 -10.62
N PHE A 47 -0.88 -1.13 -10.62
CA PHE A 47 -0.78 0.02 -11.52
C PHE A 47 -0.13 1.20 -10.84
N SER A 48 0.82 1.87 -11.51
CA SER A 48 1.27 3.16 -11.02
C SER A 48 0.11 4.17 -10.96
N PRO A 49 0.19 5.20 -10.09
CA PRO A 49 -0.85 6.22 -10.01
C PRO A 49 -1.14 6.88 -11.36
N LEU A 50 -0.10 7.12 -12.17
CA LEU A 50 -0.24 7.76 -13.47
C LEU A 50 -0.77 6.81 -14.56
N GLU A 51 -0.44 5.52 -14.52
CA GLU A 51 -1.10 4.53 -15.40
C GLU A 51 -2.59 4.41 -15.07
N SER A 52 -2.93 4.43 -13.77
CA SER A 52 -4.32 4.44 -13.32
C SER A 52 -5.07 5.69 -13.77
N ALA A 53 -4.43 6.86 -13.67
CA ALA A 53 -4.99 8.14 -14.15
C ALA A 53 -5.20 8.15 -15.67
N TYR A 54 -4.25 7.58 -16.42
CA TYR A 54 -4.26 7.57 -17.88
C TYR A 54 -5.50 6.88 -18.46
N ALA A 55 -6.04 5.87 -17.77
CA ALA A 55 -7.27 5.17 -18.17
C ALA A 55 -8.51 6.09 -18.28
N PHE A 56 -8.44 7.30 -17.75
CA PHE A 56 -9.50 8.32 -17.74
C PHE A 56 -9.19 9.56 -18.58
N HIS A 57 -8.09 9.56 -19.33
CA HIS A 57 -7.74 10.71 -20.17
C HIS A 57 -8.71 10.87 -21.34
N GLY A 58 -9.10 12.12 -21.61
CA GLY A 58 -9.87 12.49 -22.78
C GLY A 58 -8.98 13.05 -23.89
N ALA A 59 -9.38 12.84 -25.14
CA ALA A 59 -8.75 13.52 -26.28
C ALA A 59 -8.90 15.05 -26.15
N PHE A 60 -7.88 15.80 -26.55
CA PHE A 60 -7.86 17.27 -26.55
C PHE A 60 -8.16 17.95 -25.19
N SER A 61 -8.02 17.23 -24.09
CA SER A 61 -8.42 17.66 -22.73
C SER A 61 -7.23 17.86 -21.78
N GLY A 62 -6.13 18.45 -22.26
CA GLY A 62 -4.85 18.49 -21.53
C GLY A 62 -4.91 19.02 -20.09
N LYS A 63 -5.66 20.10 -19.84
CA LYS A 63 -5.83 20.65 -18.47
C LYS A 63 -6.62 19.73 -17.55
N THR A 64 -7.60 18.99 -18.08
CA THR A 64 -8.38 18.01 -17.30
C THR A 64 -7.53 16.79 -17.00
N ASN A 65 -6.82 16.26 -18.00
CA ASN A 65 -5.92 15.12 -17.82
C ASN A 65 -4.85 15.43 -16.75
N ALA A 66 -4.24 16.62 -16.77
CA ALA A 66 -3.28 17.02 -15.75
C ALA A 66 -3.87 17.08 -14.33
N LYS A 67 -5.16 17.44 -14.18
CA LYS A 67 -5.86 17.41 -12.88
C LYS A 67 -6.12 15.98 -12.40
N ILE A 68 -6.45 15.06 -13.32
CA ILE A 68 -6.61 13.64 -12.99
C ILE A 68 -5.27 13.07 -12.53
N ASP A 69 -4.19 13.34 -13.27
CA ASP A 69 -2.83 12.91 -12.91
C ASP A 69 -2.42 13.42 -11.53
N GLU A 70 -2.67 14.70 -11.25
CA GLU A 70 -2.40 15.31 -9.94
C GLU A 70 -3.18 14.62 -8.82
N GLN A 71 -4.48 14.39 -9.02
CA GLN A 71 -5.34 13.77 -8.02
C GLN A 71 -4.83 12.37 -7.66
N PHE A 72 -4.53 11.53 -8.66
CA PHE A 72 -3.99 10.19 -8.43
C PHE A 72 -2.62 10.24 -7.75
N ARG A 73 -1.75 11.17 -8.15
CA ARG A 73 -0.42 11.33 -7.54
C ARG A 73 -0.49 11.72 -6.06
N VAL A 74 -1.37 12.68 -5.71
CA VAL A 74 -1.53 13.17 -4.34
C VAL A 74 -2.16 12.12 -3.43
N MET A 75 -3.10 11.33 -3.96
CA MET A 75 -3.80 10.31 -3.19
C MET A 75 -3.00 9.01 -3.04
N ALA A 76 -1.96 8.81 -3.85
CA ALA A 76 -1.13 7.61 -3.81
C ALA A 76 -0.32 7.50 -2.50
N PHE A 77 -0.05 6.26 -2.08
CA PHE A 77 0.84 5.99 -0.95
C PHE A 77 2.26 6.47 -1.25
N GLY A 78 2.80 7.34 -0.39
CA GLY A 78 4.11 7.96 -0.57
C GLY A 78 5.21 7.33 0.27
N ASN A 79 6.13 6.60 -0.35
CA ASN A 79 7.36 6.13 0.30
C ASN A 79 8.39 7.28 0.46
N PRO A 80 9.31 7.22 1.45
CA PRO A 80 9.43 6.22 2.52
C PRO A 80 8.57 6.51 3.76
N ILE A 81 8.39 5.49 4.59
CA ILE A 81 7.86 5.62 5.95
C ILE A 81 9.03 5.89 6.91
N VAL A 82 9.33 7.16 7.15
CA VAL A 82 10.44 7.58 8.03
C VAL A 82 10.19 7.21 9.51
N PRO A 83 11.22 7.18 10.37
CA PRO A 83 11.08 6.91 11.80
C PRO A 83 10.04 7.80 12.48
N ASP A 84 9.31 7.22 13.44
CA ASP A 84 8.28 7.89 14.24
C ASP A 84 7.15 8.56 13.44
N ALA A 85 6.98 8.21 12.16
CA ALA A 85 5.98 8.77 11.28
C ALA A 85 4.88 7.77 10.92
N SER A 86 3.74 8.30 10.46
CA SER A 86 2.71 7.52 9.82
C SER A 86 2.48 8.04 8.40
N VAL A 87 2.51 7.12 7.45
CA VAL A 87 2.21 7.39 6.04
C VAL A 87 0.93 6.66 5.70
N SER A 88 0.04 7.34 4.96
CA SER A 88 -1.17 6.74 4.42
C SER A 88 -1.42 7.19 2.99
N GLY A 89 -2.03 6.33 2.21
CA GLY A 89 -2.45 6.65 0.84
C GLY A 89 -2.99 5.41 0.15
N PHE A 90 -3.35 5.59 -1.12
CA PHE A 90 -3.91 4.53 -1.94
C PHE A 90 -2.83 3.81 -2.76
N ILE A 91 -3.02 2.51 -2.90
CA ILE A 91 -2.29 1.67 -3.84
C ILE A 91 -3.32 1.15 -4.84
N PHE A 92 -3.07 1.33 -6.14
CA PHE A 92 -4.00 0.99 -7.20
C PHE A 92 -3.71 -0.42 -7.70
N THR A 93 -4.64 -1.34 -7.42
CA THR A 93 -4.49 -2.77 -7.70
C THR A 93 -5.47 -3.21 -8.78
N ASN A 94 -5.31 -4.41 -9.33
CA ASN A 94 -6.34 -4.99 -10.18
C ASN A 94 -7.59 -5.28 -9.37
N ARG A 95 -8.73 -5.19 -10.03
CA ARG A 95 -10.00 -5.59 -9.44
C ARG A 95 -10.16 -7.10 -9.56
N ASP A 96 -10.35 -7.75 -8.42
CA ASP A 96 -10.62 -9.18 -8.34
C ASP A 96 -12.11 -9.45 -8.12
N GLU A 97 -12.67 -10.44 -8.82
CA GLU A 97 -14.04 -10.89 -8.63
C GLU A 97 -14.14 -11.86 -7.43
N GLY A 98 -13.86 -11.38 -6.22
CA GLY A 98 -13.86 -12.25 -5.04
C GLY A 98 -13.21 -11.63 -3.81
N THR A 99 -12.75 -12.50 -2.91
CA THR A 99 -11.94 -12.10 -1.77
C THR A 99 -10.57 -11.66 -2.27
N LYS A 100 -10.17 -10.41 -1.97
CA LYS A 100 -8.82 -9.94 -2.28
C LYS A 100 -7.92 -10.19 -1.07
N VAL A 101 -6.87 -10.97 -1.28
CA VAL A 101 -5.77 -11.12 -0.32
C VAL A 101 -4.68 -10.15 -0.74
N VAL A 102 -4.16 -9.41 0.22
CA VAL A 102 -3.18 -8.36 0.00
C VAL A 102 -2.03 -8.57 0.98
N ASP A 103 -0.81 -8.71 0.45
CA ASP A 103 0.39 -8.78 1.27
C ASP A 103 1.03 -7.40 1.39
N ILE A 104 1.30 -6.95 2.61
CA ILE A 104 2.09 -5.74 2.87
C ILE A 104 3.50 -6.18 3.20
N ASP A 105 4.40 -6.01 2.23
CA ASP A 105 5.83 -6.20 2.41
C ASP A 105 6.51 -4.87 2.74
N LEU A 106 7.22 -4.82 3.87
CA LEU A 106 8.11 -3.73 4.21
C LEU A 106 9.57 -4.15 3.97
N ILE A 107 10.36 -3.20 3.47
CA ILE A 107 11.81 -3.33 3.41
C ILE A 107 12.46 -2.21 4.20
N GLY A 108 13.40 -2.59 5.06
CA GLY A 108 14.26 -1.67 5.79
C GLY A 108 15.72 -2.01 5.55
N TYR A 109 16.61 -1.07 5.88
CA TYR A 109 18.05 -1.29 5.86
C TYR A 109 18.49 -2.15 7.06
N ARG A 110 18.14 -3.44 7.05
CA ARG A 110 18.74 -4.45 7.93
C ARG A 110 19.59 -5.42 7.11
N ALA A 111 20.47 -6.14 7.81
CA ALA A 111 21.44 -7.07 7.22
C ALA A 111 20.78 -8.02 6.21
N THR A 112 21.48 -8.23 5.08
CA THR A 112 21.13 -9.21 4.04
C THR A 112 20.81 -10.56 4.67
N ARG A 113 19.60 -11.07 4.43
CA ARG A 113 19.19 -12.43 4.80
C ARG A 113 19.43 -13.37 3.62
N TYR A 114 19.47 -14.67 3.88
CA TYR A 114 19.63 -15.70 2.85
C TYR A 114 18.45 -16.65 2.88
N ASN A 115 17.92 -17.03 1.72
CA ASN A 115 16.80 -17.97 1.62
C ASN A 115 17.30 -19.42 1.77
N LEU A 116 16.41 -20.40 1.62
CA LEU A 116 16.77 -21.82 1.71
C LEU A 116 17.70 -22.29 0.57
N THR A 117 17.82 -21.52 -0.52
CA THR A 117 18.72 -21.78 -1.65
C THR A 117 20.04 -21.00 -1.56
N GLY A 118 20.22 -20.16 -0.53
CA GLY A 118 21.42 -19.35 -0.34
C GLY A 118 21.43 -18.03 -1.11
N ASP A 119 20.33 -17.65 -1.75
CA ASP A 119 20.23 -16.37 -2.45
C ASP A 119 20.02 -15.22 -1.44
N PRO A 120 20.78 -14.11 -1.57
CA PRO A 120 20.62 -12.97 -0.69
C PRO A 120 19.30 -12.24 -0.98
N TYR A 121 18.57 -11.87 0.07
CA TYR A 121 17.41 -10.99 0.01
C TYR A 121 17.42 -9.97 1.17
N VAL A 122 16.81 -8.81 0.94
CA VAL A 122 16.73 -7.73 1.94
C VAL A 122 15.26 -7.53 2.29
N THR A 123 14.91 -7.85 3.54
CA THR A 123 13.61 -7.53 4.15
C THR A 123 13.82 -7.38 5.65
N ASP A 124 12.99 -6.55 6.26
CA ASP A 124 12.89 -6.47 7.71
C ASP A 124 12.15 -7.68 8.31
N GLY A 125 11.41 -8.43 7.48
CA GLY A 125 10.60 -9.59 7.85
C GLY A 125 9.18 -9.22 8.31
N TYR A 126 8.78 -7.95 8.27
CA TYR A 126 7.44 -7.52 8.59
C TYR A 126 6.50 -7.76 7.41
N ARG A 127 5.52 -8.64 7.63
CA ARG A 127 4.44 -8.92 6.69
C ARG A 127 3.11 -8.83 7.38
N ALA A 128 2.17 -8.15 6.74
CA ALA A 128 0.77 -8.20 7.13
C ALA A 128 -0.05 -8.72 5.95
N VAL A 129 -0.87 -9.74 6.20
CA VAL A 129 -1.82 -10.28 5.22
C VAL A 129 -3.20 -9.72 5.56
N LEU A 130 -3.81 -9.01 4.63
CA LEU A 130 -5.14 -8.46 4.77
C LEU A 130 -6.09 -9.16 3.79
N VAL A 131 -7.26 -9.55 4.30
CA VAL A 131 -8.28 -10.25 3.50
C VAL A 131 -9.51 -9.35 3.44
N PHE A 132 -9.90 -8.93 2.23
CA PHE A 132 -11.04 -8.06 2.00
C PHE A 132 -12.18 -8.82 1.31
N ASP A 133 -13.38 -8.78 1.89
CA ASP A 133 -14.60 -9.30 1.26
C ASP A 133 -15.25 -8.26 0.33
N ARG A 134 -16.11 -8.74 -0.59
CA ARG A 134 -16.84 -7.98 -1.61
C ARG A 134 -17.79 -6.92 -1.05
N TRP A 135 -18.30 -7.13 0.16
CA TRP A 135 -19.20 -6.18 0.80
C TRP A 135 -18.37 -5.07 1.44
N PRO A 136 -18.66 -3.77 1.16
CA PRO A 136 -17.98 -2.68 1.83
C PRO A 136 -18.26 -2.78 3.33
N ARG A 137 -17.37 -3.45 4.06
CA ARG A 137 -17.32 -3.43 5.51
C ARG A 137 -16.81 -2.05 5.90
N SER A 138 -17.51 -1.42 6.83
CA SER A 138 -17.04 -0.17 7.41
C SER A 138 -15.61 -0.36 7.92
N PHE A 139 -14.79 0.67 7.83
CA PHE A 139 -13.42 0.67 8.40
C PHE A 139 -13.39 0.21 9.87
N LEU A 140 -14.49 0.44 10.61
CA LEU A 140 -14.63 0.06 12.01
C LEU A 140 -14.92 -1.44 12.22
N GLU A 141 -15.19 -2.18 11.16
CA GLU A 141 -15.58 -3.61 11.17
C GLU A 141 -14.48 -4.51 10.57
N ILE A 142 -13.28 -3.97 10.36
CA ILE A 142 -12.13 -4.77 9.93
C ILE A 142 -11.71 -5.65 11.11
N ASP A 143 -11.94 -6.96 10.96
CA ASP A 143 -11.41 -7.96 11.88
C ASP A 143 -9.89 -7.95 11.79
N LYS A 144 -9.22 -7.60 12.90
CA LYS A 144 -7.78 -7.78 13.01
C LYS A 144 -7.53 -9.26 13.24
N PHE A 145 -6.79 -9.89 12.33
CA PHE A 145 -6.25 -11.22 12.60
C PHE A 145 -5.34 -11.14 13.83
N ASP A 146 -5.47 -12.09 14.76
CA ASP A 146 -4.56 -12.29 15.88
C ASP A 146 -3.21 -12.77 15.35
N TRP A 147 -2.48 -11.85 14.71
CA TRP A 147 -1.16 -12.09 14.15
C TRP A 147 -0.09 -11.84 15.21
N GLU A 148 1.03 -12.56 15.11
CA GLU A 148 2.17 -12.40 16.00
C GLU A 148 2.63 -10.94 15.99
N GLN A 149 2.54 -10.27 17.14
CA GLN A 149 3.06 -8.91 17.26
C GLN A 149 4.58 -9.00 17.20
N PRO A 150 5.21 -8.39 16.19
CA PRO A 150 6.63 -8.48 16.07
C PRO A 150 7.24 -7.76 17.28
N VAL A 151 8.09 -8.49 18.00
CA VAL A 151 8.77 -7.98 19.18
C VAL A 151 9.55 -6.73 18.76
N SER A 152 9.11 -5.55 19.20
CA SER A 152 9.91 -4.35 19.06
C SER A 152 11.11 -4.54 19.99
N ASN A 153 12.20 -5.08 19.43
CA ASN A 153 13.48 -5.06 20.11
C ASN A 153 13.89 -3.59 20.20
N ARG A 154 13.43 -2.92 21.25
CA ARG A 154 14.05 -1.72 21.79
C ARG A 154 15.50 -2.11 21.95
N ILE A 155 16.36 -1.63 21.05
CA ILE A 155 17.80 -1.85 21.13
C ILE A 155 18.22 -1.27 22.47
N GLU A 156 18.35 -2.12 23.48
CA GLU A 156 19.02 -1.78 24.72
C GLU A 156 20.44 -1.41 24.32
N ARG A 157 20.70 -0.10 24.31
CA ARG A 157 22.06 0.41 24.22
C ARG A 157 22.79 -0.14 25.44
N ARG A 158 23.59 -1.19 25.25
CA ARG A 158 24.61 -1.55 26.24
C ARG A 158 25.53 -0.33 26.37
N PRO A 159 25.77 0.17 27.60
CA PRO A 159 26.80 1.17 27.78
C PRO A 159 28.15 0.54 27.40
N THR A 160 28.88 1.21 26.51
CA THR A 160 30.26 0.87 26.18
C THR A 160 31.14 1.00 27.44
N PRO A 161 32.10 0.09 27.67
CA PRO A 161 32.97 0.11 28.85
C PRO A 161 33.85 1.36 28.94
#